data_AF-A0A8S2PJX2-F1
#
_entry.id   AF-A0A8S2PJX2-F1
#
_cell.length_a   1.000
_cell.length_b   1.000
_cell.length_c   1.000
_cell.angle_alpha   90.00
_cell.angle_beta   90.00
_cell.angle_gamma   90.00
#
_symmetry.space_group_name_H-M   'P 1'
#
loop_
_entity.id
_entity.type
_entity.pdbx_description
1 polymer ?
#
loop_
_entity_poly.entity_id
_entity_poly.type
_entity_poly.pdbx_seq_one_letter_code
_entity_poly.pdbx_strand_id
1 'polypeptide(L)'
;MVETDPNMASAKKSSTTPNPLLKTYGERPVPFQFPGNTEKMYIGSEVGNYLRLFRGTLYKKYPSLWRRMINSEERKWLIELGCSESALPTNLTLLRASEVEEILSGDDEKYRALTLNSDAAAARGDKSKRAAWVPTFPTNSHHLDAVPAATPINRNRTATKKKTFPLCLEYTDASMAIENAQQSEDLVPIRLDMEIEGQKLRDTFTWNKNGE
;
A
#
# COMPACT_ATOMS: atom_id res chain seq x y z
N MET A 1 54.36 -6.16 -31.25
CA MET A 1 53.12 -6.66 -31.87
C MET A 1 52.70 -7.85 -31.02
N VAL A 2 52.07 -7.66 -29.85
CA VAL A 2 50.68 -7.20 -29.62
C VAL A 2 49.69 -8.04 -30.42
N GLU A 3 49.14 -9.06 -29.78
CA GLU A 3 47.71 -9.33 -29.86
C GLU A 3 47.28 -10.11 -28.61
N THR A 4 46.64 -9.37 -27.72
CA THR A 4 45.89 -9.84 -26.56
C THR A 4 44.48 -10.20 -27.01
N ASP A 5 44.04 -11.43 -26.76
CA ASP A 5 42.64 -11.83 -26.90
C ASP A 5 41.79 -11.23 -25.77
N PRO A 6 40.73 -10.46 -26.06
CA PRO A 6 39.75 -10.05 -25.07
C PRO A 6 38.40 -10.70 -25.42
N ASN A 7 37.99 -11.72 -24.67
CA ASN A 7 36.58 -12.10 -24.67
C ASN A 7 36.07 -12.34 -23.24
N MET A 8 35.92 -11.23 -22.53
CA MET A 8 35.16 -11.12 -21.30
C MET A 8 33.97 -10.19 -21.60
N ALA A 9 32.79 -10.76 -21.84
CA ALA A 9 31.49 -10.16 -21.51
C ALA A 9 30.33 -11.00 -22.05
N SER A 10 29.66 -11.74 -21.18
CA SER A 10 28.19 -11.84 -21.19
C SER A 10 27.73 -12.55 -19.94
N ALA A 11 27.79 -11.85 -18.81
CA ALA A 11 26.94 -12.17 -17.68
C ALA A 11 25.50 -11.92 -18.15
N LYS A 12 24.79 -13.00 -18.50
CA LYS A 12 23.34 -12.97 -18.75
C LYS A 12 22.68 -12.45 -17.49
N LYS A 13 22.27 -11.18 -17.50
CA LYS A 13 21.29 -10.65 -16.53
C LYS A 13 20.04 -11.51 -16.68
N SER A 14 19.78 -12.38 -15.71
CA SER A 14 18.52 -13.09 -15.59
C SER A 14 17.44 -12.06 -15.33
N SER A 15 16.81 -11.57 -16.40
CA SER A 15 15.61 -10.74 -16.34
C SER A 15 14.44 -11.63 -15.96
N THR A 16 14.31 -11.94 -14.67
CA THR A 16 13.07 -12.44 -14.11
C THR A 16 12.10 -11.27 -14.07
N THR A 17 11.12 -11.29 -14.96
CA THR A 17 10.08 -10.26 -15.10
C THR A 17 9.42 -9.99 -13.75
N PRO A 18 9.37 -8.74 -13.26
CA PRO A 18 8.68 -8.44 -12.01
C PRO A 18 7.18 -8.67 -12.21
N ASN A 19 6.58 -9.48 -11.32
CA ASN A 19 5.14 -9.69 -11.30
C ASN A 19 4.43 -8.38 -10.89
N PRO A 20 3.44 -7.88 -11.63
CA PRO A 20 2.74 -6.62 -11.34
C PRO A 20 2.02 -6.57 -9.98
N LEU A 21 1.81 -7.72 -9.32
CA LEU A 21 1.11 -7.81 -8.04
C LEU A 21 1.97 -7.46 -6.82
N LEU A 22 3.30 -7.58 -6.92
CA LEU A 22 4.22 -7.33 -5.81
C LEU A 22 4.97 -6.03 -6.03
N LYS A 23 4.62 -5.02 -5.22
CA LYS A 23 5.28 -3.72 -5.24
C LYS A 23 6.68 -3.84 -4.61
N THR A 24 7.71 -3.82 -5.44
CA THR A 24 9.12 -3.86 -5.04
C THR A 24 9.73 -2.46 -5.01
N TYR A 25 10.82 -2.27 -4.27
CA TYR A 25 11.45 -0.96 -4.06
C TYR A 25 12.98 -1.05 -4.01
N GLY A 26 13.65 -0.14 -4.72
CA GLY A 26 15.11 -0.07 -4.74
C GLY A 26 15.75 -1.16 -5.61
N GLU A 27 17.04 -1.40 -5.38
CA GLU A 27 17.77 -2.45 -6.09
C GLU A 27 17.35 -3.84 -5.61
N ARG A 28 17.23 -4.78 -6.55
CA ARG A 28 16.90 -6.17 -6.23
C ARG A 28 18.07 -6.80 -5.46
N PRO A 29 17.82 -7.45 -4.31
CA PRO A 29 18.85 -8.15 -3.56
C PRO A 29 19.57 -9.17 -4.44
N VAL A 30 20.86 -9.36 -4.20
CA VAL A 30 21.69 -10.30 -4.97
C VAL A 30 21.85 -11.59 -4.17
N PRO A 31 21.49 -12.76 -4.73
CA PRO A 31 21.72 -14.03 -4.05
C PRO A 31 23.21 -14.36 -4.08
N PHE A 32 23.75 -14.85 -2.97
CA PHE A 32 25.12 -15.32 -2.86
C PHE A 32 25.16 -16.75 -2.32
N GLN A 33 26.32 -17.38 -2.41
CA GLN A 33 26.52 -18.77 -2.03
C GLN A 33 27.80 -18.86 -1.21
N PHE A 34 27.71 -19.51 -0.04
CA PHE A 34 28.89 -19.76 0.79
C PHE A 34 29.74 -20.89 0.22
N PRO A 35 31.06 -20.84 0.38
CA PRO A 35 31.94 -21.95 -0.01
C PRO A 35 31.56 -23.21 0.77
N GLY A 36 31.28 -24.31 0.06
CA GLY A 36 30.85 -25.59 0.63
C GLY A 36 29.34 -25.73 0.83
N ASN A 37 28.56 -24.66 0.67
CA ASN A 37 27.10 -24.76 0.61
C ASN A 37 26.66 -24.94 -0.85
N THR A 38 25.67 -25.80 -1.10
CA THR A 38 25.11 -26.00 -2.45
C THR A 38 24.01 -24.98 -2.76
N GLU A 39 23.36 -24.43 -1.73
CA GLU A 39 22.21 -23.54 -1.88
C GLU A 39 22.62 -22.07 -1.90
N LYS A 40 21.99 -21.31 -2.81
CA LYS A 40 22.06 -19.84 -2.81
C LYS A 40 21.18 -19.27 -1.71
N MET A 41 21.62 -18.17 -1.12
CA MET A 41 20.98 -17.53 0.02
C MET A 41 20.86 -16.02 -0.18
N TYR A 42 19.92 -15.41 0.55
CA TYR A 42 19.73 -13.98 0.65
C TYR A 42 19.90 -13.48 2.08
N ILE A 43 20.28 -12.20 2.22
CA ILE A 43 20.22 -11.49 3.49
C ILE A 43 18.76 -11.05 3.74
N GLY A 44 18.20 -11.46 4.88
CA GLY A 44 16.80 -11.18 5.22
C GLY A 44 16.46 -9.69 5.32
N SER A 45 17.41 -8.85 5.76
CA SER A 45 17.21 -7.39 5.81
C SER A 45 17.16 -6.74 4.44
N GLU A 46 17.89 -7.26 3.44
CA GLU A 46 17.85 -6.75 2.07
C GLU A 46 16.52 -7.10 1.41
N VAL A 47 16.08 -8.36 1.54
CA VAL A 47 14.77 -8.81 1.03
C VAL A 47 13.64 -8.04 1.71
N GLY A 48 13.72 -7.85 3.02
CA GLY A 48 12.76 -7.03 3.77
C GLY A 48 12.73 -5.58 3.30
N ASN A 49 13.88 -4.98 2.97
CA ASN A 49 13.95 -3.63 2.43
C ASN A 49 13.32 -3.55 1.03
N TYR A 50 13.65 -4.51 0.16
CA TYR A 50 13.15 -4.58 -1.21
C TYR A 50 11.62 -4.72 -1.29
N LEU A 51 11.03 -5.47 -0.36
CA LEU A 51 9.57 -5.65 -0.26
C LEU A 51 8.87 -4.63 0.65
N ARG A 52 9.61 -3.69 1.27
CA ARG A 52 9.13 -2.81 2.35
C ARG A 52 8.47 -3.54 3.52
N LEU A 53 8.93 -4.74 3.83
CA LEU A 53 8.47 -5.56 4.94
C LEU A 53 9.45 -5.45 6.12
N PHE A 54 9.49 -4.26 6.73
CA PHE A 54 10.44 -3.92 7.79
C PHE A 54 10.13 -4.55 9.15
N ARG A 55 11.11 -4.52 10.07
CA ARG A 55 10.91 -4.81 11.51
C ARG A 55 10.23 -6.16 11.80
N GLY A 56 10.58 -7.16 11.01
CA GLY A 56 10.04 -8.51 11.14
C GLY A 56 8.66 -8.72 10.53
N THR A 57 8.07 -7.71 9.87
CA THR A 57 6.82 -7.87 9.11
C THR A 57 6.98 -8.92 8.01
N LEU A 58 8.17 -9.05 7.41
CA LEU A 58 8.48 -10.12 6.45
C LEU A 58 8.16 -11.49 7.03
N TYR A 59 8.61 -11.74 8.26
CA TYR A 59 8.45 -13.03 8.93
C TYR A 59 7.05 -13.24 9.52
N LYS A 60 6.33 -12.16 9.83
CA LYS A 60 4.91 -12.25 10.23
C LYS A 60 4.01 -12.57 9.05
N LYS A 61 4.31 -11.97 7.89
CA LYS A 61 3.58 -12.22 6.64
C LYS A 61 3.85 -13.62 6.12
N TYR A 62 5.09 -14.09 6.27
CA TYR A 62 5.53 -15.41 5.82
C TYR A 62 6.09 -16.24 6.99
N PRO A 63 5.23 -16.80 7.86
CA PRO A 63 5.69 -17.59 9.00
C PRO A 63 6.34 -18.92 8.60
N SER A 64 5.94 -19.48 7.45
CA SER A 64 6.52 -20.71 6.91
C SER A 64 7.81 -20.48 6.12
N LEU A 65 8.28 -19.23 6.01
CA LEU A 65 9.53 -18.90 5.33
C LEU A 65 10.71 -19.42 6.15
N TRP A 66 11.57 -20.21 5.51
CA TRP A 66 12.78 -20.68 6.14
C TRP A 66 13.73 -19.51 6.40
N ARG A 67 14.28 -19.51 7.61
CA ARG A 67 15.27 -18.53 8.03
C ARG A 67 16.19 -19.15 9.06
N ARG A 68 17.46 -18.75 9.04
CA ARG A 68 18.39 -19.04 10.13
C ARG A 68 19.30 -17.86 10.41
N MET A 69 19.92 -17.89 11.58
CA MET A 69 21.02 -16.99 11.90
C MET A 69 22.27 -17.39 11.13
N ILE A 70 23.06 -16.41 10.71
CA ILE A 70 24.38 -16.66 10.11
C ILE A 70 25.34 -17.26 11.16
N ASN A 71 26.20 -18.17 10.74
CA ASN A 71 27.22 -18.76 11.61
C ASN A 71 28.49 -17.89 11.67
N SER A 72 29.36 -18.14 12.64
CA SER A 72 30.61 -17.37 12.81
C SER A 72 31.57 -17.47 11.62
N GLU A 73 31.65 -18.64 10.97
CA GLU A 73 32.51 -18.85 9.78
C GLU A 73 31.98 -18.09 8.57
N GLU A 74 30.67 -18.18 8.32
CA GLU A 74 29.98 -17.45 7.26
C GLU A 74 30.06 -15.93 7.45
N ARG A 75 30.03 -15.48 8.71
CA ARG A 75 30.24 -14.08 9.04
C ARG A 75 31.65 -13.61 8.68
N LYS A 76 32.68 -14.41 8.97
CA LYS A 76 34.07 -14.09 8.58
C LYS A 76 34.20 -14.00 7.06
N TRP A 77 33.57 -14.92 6.34
CA TRP A 77 33.57 -14.92 4.88
C TRP A 77 32.93 -13.64 4.29
N LEU A 78 31.82 -13.15 4.85
CA LEU A 78 31.26 -11.86 4.42
C LEU A 78 32.20 -10.69 4.68
N ILE A 79 32.96 -10.72 5.78
CA ILE A 79 33.94 -9.68 6.09
C ILE A 79 35.09 -9.71 5.08
N GLU A 80 35.57 -10.89 4.72
CA GLU A 80 36.61 -11.09 3.69
C GLU A 80 36.15 -10.62 2.30
N LEU A 81 34.86 -10.75 1.99
CA LEU A 81 34.27 -10.24 0.74
C LEU A 81 34.18 -8.70 0.70
N GLY A 82 34.58 -8.01 1.76
CA GLY A 82 34.66 -6.55 1.83
C GLY A 82 33.53 -5.89 2.62
N CYS A 83 32.67 -6.65 3.30
CA CYS A 83 31.73 -6.06 4.26
C CYS A 83 32.48 -5.65 5.53
N SER A 84 32.37 -4.40 5.96
CA SER A 84 32.97 -4.00 7.24
C SER A 84 32.29 -4.70 8.41
N GLU A 85 33.07 -5.18 9.38
CA GLU A 85 32.57 -5.88 10.57
C GLU A 85 31.55 -5.04 11.34
N SER A 86 31.74 -3.73 11.39
CA SER A 86 30.84 -2.77 12.02
C SER A 86 29.55 -2.49 11.24
N ALA A 87 29.51 -2.77 9.93
CA ALA A 87 28.31 -2.61 9.12
C ALA A 87 27.39 -3.84 9.20
N LEU A 88 27.91 -5.02 9.52
CA LEU A 88 27.12 -6.23 9.62
C LEU A 88 26.36 -6.29 10.95
N PRO A 89 25.03 -6.39 10.94
CA PRO A 89 24.25 -6.54 12.17
C PRO A 89 24.70 -7.76 12.99
N THR A 90 24.64 -7.65 14.31
CA THR A 90 24.90 -8.76 15.24
C THR A 90 23.96 -9.93 14.95
N ASN A 91 22.69 -9.61 14.65
CA ASN A 91 21.67 -10.60 14.34
C ASN A 91 21.33 -10.59 12.84
N LEU A 92 22.23 -11.15 12.02
CA LEU A 92 22.00 -11.30 10.58
C LEU A 92 21.27 -12.61 10.30
N THR A 93 20.19 -12.51 9.53
CA THR A 93 19.32 -13.63 9.14
C THR A 93 19.50 -13.94 7.67
N LEU A 94 19.55 -15.22 7.35
CA LEU A 94 19.68 -15.76 6.00
C LEU A 94 18.38 -16.42 5.57
N LEU A 95 18.03 -16.25 4.30
CA LEU A 95 16.87 -16.84 3.64
C LEU A 95 17.32 -17.72 2.49
N ARG A 96 16.59 -18.79 2.19
CA ARG A 96 16.87 -19.64 1.01
C ARG A 96 16.47 -18.90 -0.26
N ALA A 97 17.32 -18.94 -1.28
CA ALA A 97 17.06 -18.24 -2.53
C ALA A 97 15.85 -18.80 -3.29
N SER A 98 15.63 -20.11 -3.25
CA SER A 98 14.44 -20.74 -3.86
C SER A 98 13.15 -20.14 -3.32
N GLU A 99 13.01 -20.05 -1.99
CA GLU A 99 11.79 -19.54 -1.37
C GLU A 99 11.58 -18.04 -1.62
N VAL A 100 12.67 -17.25 -1.62
CA VAL A 100 12.59 -15.81 -1.90
C VAL A 100 12.22 -15.55 -3.37
N GLU A 101 12.80 -16.31 -4.31
CA GLU A 101 12.48 -16.18 -5.73
C GLU A 101 11.02 -16.52 -6.03
N GLU A 102 10.48 -17.55 -5.38
CA GLU A 102 9.07 -17.90 -5.47
C GLU A 102 8.18 -16.77 -4.94
N ILE A 103 8.54 -16.17 -3.79
CA ILE A 103 7.86 -14.97 -3.29
C ILE A 103 7.91 -13.84 -4.31
N LEU A 104 9.07 -13.53 -4.90
CA LEU A 104 9.22 -12.45 -5.87
C LEU A 104 8.48 -12.72 -7.19
N SER A 105 8.31 -13.99 -7.56
CA SER A 105 7.52 -14.40 -8.72
C SER A 105 6.01 -14.35 -8.48
N GLY A 106 5.56 -14.26 -7.22
CA GLY A 106 4.16 -14.21 -6.83
C GLY A 106 3.57 -15.55 -6.37
N ASP A 107 4.36 -16.62 -6.36
CA ASP A 107 3.97 -17.92 -5.76
C ASP A 107 4.26 -17.92 -4.25
N ASP A 108 3.66 -16.98 -3.54
CA ASP A 108 3.92 -16.75 -2.11
C ASP A 108 2.87 -17.38 -1.17
N GLU A 109 1.81 -17.98 -1.73
CA GLU A 109 0.67 -18.53 -0.98
C GLU A 109 1.08 -19.59 0.04
N LYS A 110 1.97 -20.50 -0.33
CA LYS A 110 2.48 -21.57 0.56
C LYS A 110 3.29 -21.05 1.74
N TYR A 111 3.84 -19.84 1.63
CA TYR A 111 4.63 -19.20 2.68
C TYR A 111 3.79 -18.33 3.59
N ARG A 112 2.68 -17.79 3.08
CA ARG A 112 1.68 -17.10 3.89
C ARG A 112 0.97 -18.15 4.75
N ALA A 113 0.76 -17.86 6.02
CA ALA A 113 -0.07 -18.75 6.82
C ALA A 113 -1.47 -18.83 6.21
N LEU A 114 -1.94 -20.04 5.95
CA LEU A 114 -3.35 -20.35 6.04
C LEU A 114 -3.81 -19.86 7.41
N THR A 115 -4.79 -18.96 7.46
CA THR A 115 -5.51 -18.62 8.69
C THR A 115 -6.24 -19.87 9.18
N LEU A 116 -5.54 -20.79 9.84
CA LEU A 116 -6.17 -21.73 10.75
C LEU A 116 -6.50 -20.93 12.00
N ASN A 117 -7.80 -20.72 12.19
CA ASN A 117 -8.41 -19.99 13.28
C ASN A 117 -7.84 -20.48 14.63
N SER A 118 -7.08 -19.62 15.30
CA SER A 118 -6.67 -19.78 16.70
C SER A 118 -6.92 -18.44 17.38
N ASP A 119 -8.15 -18.27 17.82
CA ASP A 119 -8.59 -17.23 18.73
C ASP A 119 -7.66 -17.10 19.94
N ALA A 120 -7.02 -15.93 20.06
CA ALA A 120 -6.62 -15.34 21.34
C ALA A 120 -6.21 -13.88 21.10
N ALA A 121 -7.17 -13.05 20.68
CA ALA A 121 -7.04 -11.61 20.72
C ALA A 121 -7.00 -11.16 22.20
N ALA A 122 -5.79 -10.92 22.72
CA ALA A 122 -5.61 -10.27 24.01
C ALA A 122 -5.94 -8.77 23.87
N ALA A 123 -7.21 -8.43 24.11
CA ALA A 123 -7.68 -7.07 24.31
C ALA A 123 -6.89 -6.38 25.42
N ARG A 124 -6.34 -5.19 25.14
CA ARG A 124 -5.74 -4.32 26.16
C ARG A 124 -6.28 -2.90 26.06
N GLY A 125 -7.31 -2.67 26.89
CA GLY A 125 -7.37 -1.54 27.82
C GLY A 125 -7.56 -0.14 27.25
N ASP A 126 -8.83 0.21 27.03
CA ASP A 126 -9.27 1.59 26.83
C ASP A 126 -9.21 2.36 28.17
N LYS A 127 -8.57 3.53 28.18
CA LYS A 127 -8.50 4.43 29.35
C LYS A 127 -9.38 5.64 29.10
N SER A 128 -10.54 5.58 29.72
CA SER A 128 -11.47 6.69 29.94
C SER A 128 -10.77 7.90 30.58
N LYS A 129 -10.89 9.06 29.95
CA LYS A 129 -10.90 10.37 30.63
C LYS A 129 -11.99 11.24 30.04
N ARG A 130 -13.04 11.46 30.83
CA ARG A 130 -14.02 12.54 30.63
C ARG A 130 -13.31 13.89 30.72
N ALA A 131 -13.62 14.79 29.81
CA ALA A 131 -13.52 16.23 30.03
C ALA A 131 -14.70 16.90 29.32
N ALA A 132 -15.60 17.45 30.12
CA ALA A 132 -16.72 18.25 29.67
C ALA A 132 -16.19 19.60 29.14
N TRP A 133 -16.62 19.97 27.94
CA TRP A 133 -16.51 21.33 27.42
C TRP A 133 -17.88 21.70 26.84
N VAL A 134 -18.77 22.14 27.74
CA VAL A 134 -20.08 22.66 27.33
C VAL A 134 -19.83 24.07 26.76
N PRO A 135 -20.28 24.40 25.54
CA PRO A 135 -20.24 25.79 25.08
C PRO A 135 -21.35 26.57 25.78
N THR A 136 -21.00 27.72 26.36
CA THR A 136 -21.97 28.70 26.86
C THR A 136 -22.76 29.26 25.68
N PHE A 137 -24.05 28.96 25.63
CA PHE A 137 -24.99 29.58 24.68
C PHE A 137 -25.14 31.07 25.03
N PRO A 138 -24.94 32.01 24.09
CA PRO A 138 -25.40 33.38 24.28
C PRO A 138 -26.93 33.41 24.17
N THR A 139 -27.55 33.88 25.24
CA THR A 139 -28.94 34.32 25.32
C THR A 139 -29.17 35.44 24.32
N ASN A 140 -29.72 35.12 23.14
CA ASN A 140 -30.37 36.10 22.27
C ASN A 140 -31.68 35.52 21.75
N SER A 141 -32.77 36.10 22.23
CA SER A 141 -34.14 35.79 21.81
C SER A 141 -34.41 36.34 20.41
N HIS A 142 -34.14 35.54 19.38
CA HIS A 142 -34.66 35.75 18.02
C HIS A 142 -35.68 34.65 17.71
N HIS A 143 -36.85 34.69 18.37
CA HIS A 143 -37.84 33.63 18.28
C HIS A 143 -39.11 34.01 17.52
N LEU A 144 -39.11 35.08 16.72
CA LEU A 144 -40.30 35.45 15.93
C LEU A 144 -40.05 35.93 14.49
N ASP A 145 -38.88 35.68 13.88
CA ASP A 145 -38.74 35.92 12.43
C ASP A 145 -37.87 34.85 11.74
N ALA A 146 -38.43 34.22 10.71
CA ALA A 146 -37.79 33.21 9.86
C ALA A 146 -36.93 33.85 8.76
N VAL A 147 -36.21 34.92 9.10
CA VAL A 147 -35.28 35.58 8.18
C VAL A 147 -33.90 35.63 8.84
N PRO A 148 -32.85 35.08 8.20
CA PRO A 148 -31.51 35.15 8.77
C PRO A 148 -31.09 36.61 8.96
N ALA A 149 -30.82 37.01 10.20
CA ALA A 149 -30.23 38.31 10.50
C ALA A 149 -28.88 38.40 9.77
N ALA A 150 -28.76 39.36 8.85
CA ALA A 150 -27.54 39.55 8.07
C ALA A 150 -26.35 39.78 9.02
N THR A 151 -25.41 38.83 9.06
CA THR A 151 -24.14 39.02 9.74
C THR A 151 -23.42 40.21 9.11
N PRO A 152 -22.92 41.18 9.89
CA PRO A 152 -22.17 42.30 9.32
C PRO A 152 -20.91 41.77 8.63
N ILE A 153 -20.83 41.95 7.30
CA ILE A 153 -19.66 41.60 6.51
C ILE A 153 -18.49 42.48 6.93
N ASN A 154 -17.44 41.85 7.48
CA ASN A 154 -16.16 42.49 7.73
C ASN A 154 -15.54 42.92 6.39
N ARG A 155 -15.43 44.23 6.15
CA ARG A 155 -14.80 44.82 4.97
C ARG A 155 -13.29 45.00 5.18
N ASN A 156 -12.59 43.92 5.53
CA ASN A 156 -11.14 43.91 5.42
C ASN A 156 -10.78 43.76 3.95
N ARG A 157 -10.36 44.86 3.32
CA ARG A 157 -9.88 44.89 1.94
C ARG A 157 -8.61 44.06 1.81
N THR A 158 -8.75 42.76 1.53
CA THR A 158 -7.64 41.92 1.11
C THR A 158 -7.23 42.32 -0.30
N ALA A 159 -6.01 42.87 -0.40
CA ALA A 159 -5.37 43.14 -1.68
C ALA A 159 -5.22 41.83 -2.47
N THR A 160 -5.30 41.93 -3.80
CA THR A 160 -5.24 40.86 -4.83
C THR A 160 -6.43 39.91 -4.92
N LYS A 161 -7.45 40.33 -5.68
CA LYS A 161 -8.40 39.39 -6.30
C LYS A 161 -7.65 38.59 -7.36
N LYS A 162 -7.14 37.41 -7.01
CA LYS A 162 -6.85 36.38 -8.01
C LYS A 162 -8.19 36.02 -8.63
N LYS A 163 -8.31 36.16 -9.97
CA LYS A 163 -9.44 35.59 -10.71
C LYS A 163 -9.31 34.06 -10.61
N THR A 164 -9.78 33.49 -9.52
CA THR A 164 -10.02 32.05 -9.46
C THR A 164 -11.26 31.86 -10.34
N PHE A 165 -11.02 31.41 -11.57
CA PHE A 165 -12.10 30.78 -12.35
C PHE A 165 -12.81 29.80 -11.43
N PRO A 166 -14.14 29.65 -11.52
CA PRO A 166 -14.81 28.54 -10.84
C PRO A 166 -14.20 27.28 -11.45
N LEU A 167 -13.16 26.78 -10.79
CA LEU A 167 -12.82 25.38 -10.86
C LEU A 167 -14.12 24.74 -10.40
N CYS A 168 -14.85 24.16 -11.35
CA CYS A 168 -15.73 23.07 -11.05
C CYS A 168 -14.85 22.08 -10.30
N LEU A 169 -14.79 22.26 -8.97
CA LEU A 169 -14.46 21.23 -8.01
C LEU A 169 -15.65 20.28 -8.10
N GLU A 170 -15.75 19.59 -9.23
CA GLU A 170 -16.42 18.31 -9.32
C GLU A 170 -15.89 17.56 -8.11
N TYR A 171 -16.77 17.31 -7.14
CA TYR A 171 -16.47 16.48 -5.96
C TYR A 171 -16.21 15.01 -6.34
N THR A 172 -16.01 14.74 -7.63
CA THR A 172 -15.69 13.45 -8.22
C THR A 172 -14.18 13.35 -8.33
N ASP A 173 -13.56 12.54 -7.48
CA ASP A 173 -12.15 12.18 -7.62
C ASP A 173 -11.92 11.60 -9.02
N ALA A 174 -10.98 12.20 -9.78
CA ALA A 174 -10.65 11.76 -11.13
C ALA A 174 -10.23 10.27 -11.16
N SER A 175 -9.64 9.79 -10.07
CA SER A 175 -9.26 8.38 -9.92
C SER A 175 -10.49 7.47 -9.90
N MET A 176 -11.54 7.86 -9.17
CA MET A 176 -12.81 7.12 -9.11
C MET A 176 -13.53 7.13 -10.46
N ALA A 177 -13.52 8.26 -11.17
CA ALA A 177 -14.13 8.36 -12.49
C ALA A 177 -13.44 7.42 -13.52
N ILE A 178 -12.10 7.36 -13.48
CA ILE A 178 -11.33 6.45 -14.35
C ILE A 178 -11.58 4.99 -13.99
N GLU A 179 -11.63 4.67 -12.69
CA GLU A 179 -11.91 3.30 -12.22
C GLU A 179 -13.33 2.85 -12.62
N ASN A 180 -14.34 3.70 -12.43
CA ASN A 180 -15.73 3.43 -12.83
C ASN A 180 -15.82 3.21 -14.35
N ALA A 181 -15.15 4.05 -15.15
CA ALA A 181 -15.11 3.92 -16.61
C ALA A 181 -14.40 2.65 -17.12
N GLN A 182 -13.60 1.98 -16.29
CA GLN A 182 -12.95 0.71 -16.63
C GLN A 182 -13.84 -0.51 -16.33
N GLN A 183 -14.93 -0.35 -15.59
CA GLN A 183 -15.86 -1.45 -15.30
C GLN A 183 -16.66 -1.82 -16.55
N SER A 184 -17.00 -3.10 -16.68
CA SER A 184 -17.89 -3.57 -17.76
C SER A 184 -19.31 -3.05 -17.55
N GLU A 185 -19.97 -2.56 -18.60
CA GLU A 185 -21.37 -2.12 -18.54
C GLU A 185 -22.32 -3.32 -18.45
N ASP A 186 -23.18 -3.37 -17.43
CA ASP A 186 -24.27 -4.35 -17.29
C ASP A 186 -25.62 -3.61 -17.30
N LEU A 187 -26.12 -3.38 -18.51
CA LEU A 187 -27.28 -2.54 -18.77
C LEU A 187 -28.59 -3.31 -18.53
N VAL A 188 -29.36 -2.88 -17.53
CA VAL A 188 -30.67 -3.46 -17.19
C VAL A 188 -31.81 -2.50 -17.56
N PRO A 189 -32.90 -2.99 -18.18
CA PRO A 189 -34.05 -2.16 -18.49
C PRO A 189 -34.87 -1.83 -17.24
N ILE A 190 -35.29 -0.57 -17.10
CA ILE A 190 -36.10 -0.08 -15.99
C ILE A 190 -37.38 0.56 -16.56
N ARG A 191 -38.52 0.26 -15.93
CA ARG A 191 -39.82 0.85 -16.23
C ARG A 191 -40.41 1.46 -14.96
N LEU A 192 -40.74 2.74 -15.02
CA LEU A 192 -41.42 3.46 -13.95
C LEU A 192 -42.89 3.66 -14.32
N ASP A 193 -43.79 3.34 -13.39
CA ASP A 193 -45.22 3.67 -13.48
C ASP A 193 -45.68 4.03 -12.07
N MET A 194 -45.56 5.32 -11.74
CA MET A 194 -45.87 5.85 -10.42
C MET A 194 -47.01 6.87 -10.52
N GLU A 195 -47.88 6.89 -9.51
CA GLU A 195 -48.92 7.91 -9.36
C GLU A 195 -48.92 8.43 -7.93
N ILE A 196 -48.63 9.72 -7.75
CA ILE A 196 -48.60 10.40 -6.44
C ILE A 196 -49.44 11.66 -6.55
N GLU A 197 -50.45 11.80 -5.68
CA GLU A 197 -51.37 12.96 -5.65
C GLU A 197 -52.03 13.26 -7.01
N GLY A 198 -52.28 12.22 -7.81
CA GLY A 198 -52.86 12.33 -9.16
C GLY A 198 -51.85 12.72 -10.26
N GLN A 199 -50.59 12.94 -9.93
CA GLN A 199 -49.52 13.10 -10.91
C GLN A 199 -48.95 11.74 -11.31
N LYS A 200 -48.93 11.46 -12.61
CA LYS A 200 -48.44 10.20 -13.18
C LYS A 200 -47.03 10.38 -13.76
N LEU A 201 -46.08 9.59 -13.27
CA LEU A 201 -44.75 9.46 -13.84
C LEU A 201 -44.63 8.09 -14.50
N ARG A 202 -44.58 8.08 -15.84
CA ARG A 202 -44.38 6.88 -16.65
C ARG A 202 -43.13 7.03 -17.49
N ASP A 203 -42.16 6.15 -17.28
CA ASP A 203 -40.88 6.20 -17.97
C ASP A 203 -40.34 4.80 -18.29
N THR A 204 -39.46 4.71 -19.29
CA THR A 204 -38.74 3.49 -19.66
C THR A 204 -37.34 3.85 -20.11
N PHE A 205 -36.34 3.39 -19.36
CA PHE A 205 -34.93 3.67 -19.61
C PHE A 205 -34.07 2.42 -19.32
N THR A 206 -32.77 2.54 -19.52
CA THR A 206 -31.80 1.47 -19.22
C THR A 206 -30.75 2.01 -18.27
N TRP A 207 -30.33 1.22 -17.30
CA TRP A 207 -29.41 1.63 -16.24
C TRP A 207 -28.24 0.66 -16.15
N ASN A 208 -27.02 1.17 -16.00
CA ASN A 208 -25.85 0.33 -15.73
C ASN A 208 -25.88 -0.11 -14.27
N LYS A 209 -26.08 -1.40 -14.01
CA LYS A 209 -26.09 -1.98 -12.66
C LYS A 209 -24.79 -1.72 -11.90
N ASN A 210 -23.68 -1.56 -12.62
CA ASN A 210 -22.35 -1.36 -12.03
C ASN A 210 -22.00 0.12 -11.84
N GLY A 211 -22.84 1.05 -12.29
CA GLY A 211 -22.61 2.49 -12.09
C GLY A 211 -22.94 2.92 -10.66
N GLU A 212 -21.91 3.31 -9.90
CA GLU A 212 -22.02 4.13 -8.68
C GLU A 212 -21.81 5.62 -8.98
#